data_AF-A0A0S3RDX6-F1
#
_entry.id   AF-A0A0S3RDX6-F1
#
_cell.length_a   1.000
_cell.length_b   1.000
_cell.length_c   1.000
_cell.angle_alpha   90.00
_cell.angle_beta   90.00
_cell.angle_gamma   90.00
#
_symmetry.space_group_name_H-M   'P 1'
#
loop_
_entity.id
_entity.type
_entity.pdbx_description
1 polymer ?
#
loop_
_entity_poly.entity_id
_entity_poly.type
_entity_poly.pdbx_seq_one_letter_code
_entity_poly.pdbx_strand_id
1 'polypeptide(L)' 'KPDLTGVIVAWSIELSKFDLRFEPCGSVHGQHLADFATELSLAKDDPPQPWLLYVDDLSDKKGGEVGVFLEGPHNLLI' A
#
# COMPACT_ATOMS: atom_id res chain seq x y z
N LYS A 1 1.01 14.10 16.25
CA LYS A 1 -0.37 13.77 15.81
C LYS A 1 -0.31 13.61 14.30
N PRO A 2 -0.45 12.40 13.75
CA PRO A 2 -0.34 12.22 12.31
C PRO A 2 -1.52 12.90 11.64
N ASP A 3 -1.24 13.70 10.61
CA ASP A 3 -2.28 14.32 9.80
C ASP A 3 -2.83 13.25 8.84
N LEU A 4 -3.95 12.66 9.25
CA LEU A 4 -4.67 11.65 8.49
C LEU A 4 -5.08 12.18 7.11
N THR A 5 -5.30 13.49 7.01
CA THR A 5 -5.70 14.19 5.78
C THR A 5 -4.60 14.11 4.73
N GLY A 6 -3.35 14.40 5.11
CA GLY A 6 -2.20 14.32 4.19
C GLY A 6 -1.94 12.91 3.68
N VAL A 7 -2.11 11.90 4.54
CA VAL A 7 -1.98 10.49 4.14
C VAL A 7 -3.05 10.15 3.11
N ILE A 8 -4.33 10.41 3.38
CA ILE A 8 -5.44 10.09 2.47
C ILE A 8 -5.29 10.79 1.12
N VAL A 9 -4.81 12.05 1.10
CA VAL A 9 -4.56 12.79 -0.15
C VAL A 9 -3.42 12.14 -0.95
N ALA A 10 -2.32 11.73 -0.30
CA ALA A 10 -1.22 11.05 -0.96
C ALA A 10 -1.68 9.71 -1.59
N TRP A 11 -2.46 8.92 -0.86
CA TRP A 11 -3.05 7.68 -1.41
C TRP A 11 -3.99 7.96 -2.60
N SER A 12 -4.80 9.02 -2.54
CA SER A 12 -5.71 9.39 -3.65
C SER A 12 -4.94 9.71 -4.94
N ILE A 13 -3.82 10.44 -4.83
CA ILE A 13 -2.95 10.76 -5.97
C ILE A 13 -2.30 9.49 -6.51
N GLU A 14 -1.77 8.62 -5.65
CA GLU A 14 -1.07 7.41 -6.09
C GLU A 14 -2.04 6.43 -6.77
N LEU A 15 -3.20 6.17 -6.17
CA LEU A 15 -4.22 5.26 -6.71
C LEU A 15 -4.81 5.77 -8.04
N SER A 16 -4.84 7.09 -8.25
CA SER A 16 -5.29 7.68 -9.51
C SER A 16 -4.42 7.33 -10.72
N LYS A 17 -3.14 6.96 -10.50
CA LYS A 17 -2.23 6.53 -11.57
C LYS A 17 -2.60 5.16 -12.16
N PHE A 18 -3.37 4.36 -11.42
CA PHE A 18 -3.69 2.98 -11.76
C PHE A 18 -5.09 2.82 -12.38
N ASP A 19 -5.75 3.91 -12.78
CA ASP A 19 -7.13 3.91 -13.31
C ASP A 19 -8.12 3.10 -12.44
N LEU A 20 -7.89 3.11 -11.13
CA LEU A 20 -8.72 2.41 -10.16
C LEU A 20 -10.05 3.16 -10.04
N ARG A 21 -11.13 2.51 -10.47
CA ARG A 21 -12.49 3.00 -10.28
C ARG A 21 -13.04 2.44 -8.98
N PHE A 22 -13.46 3.33 -8.09
CA PHE A 22 -14.20 2.93 -6.90
C PHE A 22 -15.59 2.45 -7.33
N GLU A 23 -15.87 1.17 -7.13
CA GLU A 23 -17.23 0.64 -7.22
C GLU A 23 -17.82 0.46 -5.82
N PRO A 24 -18.92 1.16 -5.49
CA PRO A 24 -19.63 0.90 -4.26
C PRO A 24 -20.22 -0.51 -4.30
N CYS A 25 -19.56 -1.45 -3.65
CA CYS A 25 -19.98 -2.84 -3.58
C CYS A 25 -21.11 -3.01 -2.56
N GLY A 26 -22.30 -2.47 -2.87
CA GLY A 26 -23.51 -2.57 -2.04
C GLY A 26 -23.30 -2.22 -0.55
N SER A 27 -24.23 -2.64 0.31
CA SER A 27 -23.91 -2.76 1.73
C SER A 27 -22.96 -3.93 1.87
N VAL A 28 -21.67 -3.65 2.04
CA VAL A 28 -20.76 -4.61 2.66
C VAL A 28 -21.36 -4.93 4.01
N HIS A 29 -21.98 -6.11 4.11
CA HIS A 29 -22.54 -6.61 5.36
C HIS A 29 -21.38 -6.55 6.36
N GLY A 30 -21.50 -5.78 7.44
CA GLY A 30 -20.38 -5.48 8.35
C GLY A 30 -19.66 -6.74 8.86
N GLN A 31 -20.34 -7.89 8.81
CA GLN A 31 -19.76 -9.21 8.99
C GLN A 31 -18.57 -9.48 8.08
N HIS A 32 -18.62 -9.18 6.78
CA HIS A 32 -17.48 -9.38 5.87
C HIS A 32 -16.26 -8.52 6.26
N LEU A 33 -16.48 -7.30 6.77
CA LEU A 33 -15.38 -6.47 7.29
C LEU A 33 -14.82 -7.03 8.60
N ALA A 34 -15.69 -7.57 9.47
CA ALA A 34 -15.28 -8.21 10.71
C ALA A 34 -14.52 -9.53 10.44
N ASP A 35 -15.00 -10.34 9.51
CA ASP A 35 -14.37 -11.58 9.06
C ASP A 35 -13.02 -11.27 8.42
N PHE A 36 -12.96 -10.28 7.51
CA PHE A 36 -11.72 -9.80 6.92
C PHE A 36 -10.71 -9.31 7.97
N ALA A 37 -11.14 -8.50 8.95
CA ALA A 37 -10.27 -8.04 10.02
C ALA A 37 -9.74 -9.18 10.89
N THR A 38 -10.55 -10.23 11.08
CA THR A 38 -10.17 -11.43 11.83
C THR A 38 -9.15 -12.27 11.07
N GLU A 39 -9.37 -12.48 9.76
CA GLU A 39 -8.41 -13.14 8.86
C GLU A 39 -7.07 -12.36 8.78
N LEU A 40 -7.13 -11.03 8.68
CA LEU A 40 -5.96 -10.16 8.72
C LEU A 40 -5.20 -10.25 10.04
N SER A 41 -5.92 -10.42 11.15
CA SER A 41 -5.30 -10.56 12.47
C SER A 41 -4.75 -11.95 12.69
N LEU A 42 -5.30 -12.99 12.06
CA LEU A 42 -4.76 -14.35 12.03
C LEU A 42 -3.48 -14.42 11.19
N ALA A 43 -3.37 -13.61 10.13
CA ALA A 43 -2.13 -13.44 9.37
C ALA A 43 -0.99 -12.80 10.18
N LYS A 44 -1.23 -12.33 11.42
CA LYS A 44 -0.20 -11.78 12.32
C LYS A 44 0.50 -12.82 13.19
N ASP A 45 0.07 -14.09 13.16
CA ASP A 45 0.80 -15.17 13.85
C ASP A 45 2.12 -15.51 13.15
N ASP A 46 2.28 -15.10 11.89
CA ASP A 46 3.61 -15.02 11.28
C ASP A 46 4.32 -13.74 11.76
N PRO A 47 5.61 -13.84 12.16
CA PRO A 47 6.37 -12.65 12.50
C PRO A 47 6.29 -11.67 11.31
N PRO A 48 6.10 -10.36 11.55
CA PRO A 48 5.97 -9.40 10.47
C PRO A 48 7.20 -9.50 9.58
N GLN A 49 7.01 -10.07 8.39
CA GLN A 49 8.09 -10.23 7.43
C GLN A 49 8.42 -8.83 6.94
N PRO A 50 9.65 -8.34 7.17
CA PRO A 50 10.02 -6.98 6.85
C PRO A 50 10.00 -6.80 5.34
N TRP A 51 9.30 -5.76 4.89
CA TRP A 51 9.43 -5.27 3.52
C TRP A 51 10.58 -4.26 3.48
N LEU A 52 11.50 -4.43 2.54
CA LEU A 52 12.64 -3.55 2.38
C LEU A 52 12.37 -2.60 1.21
N LEU A 53 12.22 -1.32 1.52
CA LEU A 53 11.99 -0.27 0.53
C LEU A 53 13.33 0.33 0.13
N TYR A 54 13.67 0.19 -1.14
CA TYR A 54 14.81 0.85 -1.75
C TYR A 54 14.31 2.00 -2.61
N VAL A 55 14.76 3.20 -2.26
CA VAL A 55 14.54 4.39 -3.07
C VAL A 55 15.88 4.71 -3.71
N ASP A 56 15.97 4.57 -5.03
CA ASP A 56 17.16 4.97 -5.75
C ASP A 56 17.15 6.49 -5.89
N ASP A 57 18.02 7.15 -5.14
CA ASP A 57 18.09 8.62 -5.04
C ASP A 57 18.89 9.24 -6.20
N LEU A 58 18.80 8.64 -7.39
CA LEU A 58 19.42 9.11 -8.63
C LEU A 58 18.48 10.08 -9.37
N SER A 59 18.15 11.18 -8.70
CA SER A 59 17.49 12.33 -9.33
C SER A 59 18.54 13.17 -10.08
N ASP A 60 18.87 12.79 -11.31
CA ASP A 60 19.55 13.74 -12.20
C ASP A 60 18.63 14.95 -12.46
N LYS A 61 19.22 16.16 -12.43
CA LYS A 61 18.53 17.47 -12.63
C LYS A 61 17.79 17.62 -13.97
N LYS A 62 17.73 16.55 -14.76
CA LYS A 62 17.13 16.48 -16.09
C LYS A 62 15.77 15.79 -16.12
N GLY A 63 15.20 15.43 -14.96
CA GLY A 63 13.90 14.75 -14.88
C GLY A 63 14.02 13.24 -15.00
N GLY A 64 15.00 12.65 -14.30
CA GLY A 64 15.11 11.20 -14.15
C GLY A 64 14.01 10.65 -13.25
N GLU A 65 13.39 9.56 -13.68
CA GLU A 65 12.40 8.79 -12.93
C GLU A 65 13.07 8.18 -11.70
N VAL A 66 12.58 8.51 -10.50
CA VAL A 66 13.03 7.89 -9.25
C VAL A 66 12.53 6.46 -9.24
N GLY A 67 13.46 5.51 -9.24
CA GLY A 67 13.14 4.09 -9.08
C GLY A 67 12.82 3.78 -7.63
N VAL A 68 11.66 3.21 -7.38
CA VAL A 68 11.31 2.61 -6.09
C VAL A 68 11.22 1.11 -6.28
N PHE A 69 11.96 0.35 -5.49
CA PHE A 69 11.96 -1.10 -5.50
C PHE A 69 11.53 -1.60 -4.12
N LEU A 70 10.56 -2.52 -4.07
CA LEU A 70 10.16 -3.22 -2.86
C LEU A 70 10.65 -4.67 -2.87
N GLU A 71 11.40 -5.04 -1.84
CA GLU A 71 11.73 -6.43 -1.53
C GLU A 71 10.76 -6.96 -0.49
N GLY A 72 9.91 -7.88 -0.90
CA GLY A 72 8.99 -8.59 -0.02
C GLY A 72 9.58 -9.88 0.53
N PRO A 73 8.90 -10.49 1.51
CA PRO A 73 9.18 -11.86 1.94
C PRO A 73 9.36 -12.83 0.77
N HIS A 74 10.30 -13.76 0.90
CA HIS A 74 10.66 -14.74 -0.13
C HIS A 74 11.35 -14.16 -1.40
N ASN A 75 12.07 -13.04 -1.28
CA ASN A 75 12.79 -12.38 -2.39
C ASN A 75 11.85 -11.92 -3.52
N LEU A 76 10.63 -11.51 -3.17
CA LEU A 76 9.66 -11.02 -4.13
C LEU A 76 9.98 -9.56 -4.46
N LEU A 77 10.47 -9.31 -5.67
CA LEU A 77 10.83 -7.98 -6.15
C LEU A 77 9.65 -7.38 -6.93
N ILE A 78 9.18 -6.20 -6.52
CA ILE A 78 8.14 -5.41 -7.20
C ILE A 78 8.71 -4.06 -7.62
#